data_AF-A0A106C3J4-F1
#
_entry.id   AF-A0A106C3J4-F1
#
_cell.length_a   1.000
_cell.length_b   1.000
_cell.length_c   1.000
_cell.angle_alpha   90.00
_cell.angle_beta   90.00
_cell.angle_gamma   90.00
#
_symmetry.space_group_name_H-M   'P 1'
#
loop_
_entity.id
_entity.type
_entity.pdbx_description
1 polymer ?
#
loop_
_entity_poly.entity_id
_entity_poly.type
_entity_poly.pdbx_seq_one_letter_code
_entity_poly.pdbx_strand_id
1 'polypeptide(L)'
;MNGLITNYFSVIHDKQSLLFSYAKNMLTENVTKAQEVFDFLHNELAFFILWEERVLLPLFDDKESPLFETYPTYSLHLEVQHIKILIKYINEGFLQLTIPMQANSVTNKLTMSESVETLISVFDELEGLLQQINIKKESLYFPIIDEALTKEEVAELFVTMTYSDAKN
;
A
#
# COMPACT_ATOMS: atom_id res chain seq x y z
N MET A 1 -19.40 -8.95 -15.06
CA MET A 1 -17.93 -8.86 -15.24
C MET A 1 -17.54 -7.52 -14.66
N ASN A 2 -16.59 -7.47 -13.74
CA ASN A 2 -16.06 -6.19 -13.23
C ASN A 2 -15.38 -5.44 -14.39
N GLY A 3 -15.38 -4.11 -14.34
CA GLY A 3 -14.77 -3.28 -15.39
C GLY A 3 -13.24 -3.36 -15.41
N LEU A 4 -12.61 -2.72 -16.39
CA LEU A 4 -11.18 -2.84 -16.65
C LEU A 4 -10.35 -2.24 -15.50
N ILE A 5 -10.73 -1.07 -15.01
CA ILE A 5 -10.05 -0.37 -13.91
C ILE A 5 -10.13 -1.22 -12.64
N THR A 6 -11.34 -1.70 -12.31
CA THR A 6 -11.55 -2.58 -11.14
C THR A 6 -10.66 -3.82 -11.21
N ASN A 7 -10.68 -4.55 -12.33
CA ASN A 7 -9.85 -5.76 -12.46
C ASN A 7 -8.35 -5.46 -12.40
N TYR A 8 -7.91 -4.37 -13.03
CA TYR A 8 -6.50 -3.98 -13.03
C TYR A 8 -5.98 -3.74 -11.62
N PHE A 9 -6.73 -2.96 -10.82
CA PHE A 9 -6.31 -2.62 -9.47
C PHE A 9 -6.53 -3.75 -8.45
N SER A 10 -7.59 -4.57 -8.58
CA SER A 10 -7.76 -5.77 -7.75
C SER A 10 -6.56 -6.72 -7.87
N VAL A 11 -6.03 -6.94 -9.08
CA VAL A 11 -4.84 -7.80 -9.26
C VAL A 11 -3.59 -7.21 -8.60
N ILE A 12 -3.46 -5.88 -8.58
CA ILE A 12 -2.36 -5.21 -7.87
C ILE A 12 -2.52 -5.37 -6.36
N HIS A 13 -3.73 -5.21 -5.84
CA HIS A 13 -4.03 -5.43 -4.42
C HIS A 13 -3.77 -6.88 -3.98
N ASP A 14 -4.12 -7.86 -4.80
CA ASP A 14 -3.81 -9.28 -4.55
C ASP A 14 -2.29 -9.51 -4.46
N LYS A 15 -1.54 -8.95 -5.40
CA LYS A 15 -0.06 -9.02 -5.41
C LYS A 15 0.53 -8.40 -4.15
N GLN A 16 0.07 -7.19 -3.78
CA GLN A 16 0.55 -6.48 -2.59
C GLN A 16 0.23 -7.28 -1.31
N SER A 17 -0.98 -7.82 -1.19
CA SER A 17 -1.40 -8.63 -0.05
C SER A 17 -0.53 -9.89 0.09
N LEU A 18 -0.26 -10.58 -1.02
CA LEU A 18 0.61 -11.75 -1.02
C LEU A 18 2.03 -11.43 -0.52
N LEU A 19 2.63 -10.35 -1.03
CA LEU A 19 3.96 -9.90 -0.63
C LEU A 19 3.98 -9.47 0.85
N PHE A 20 2.92 -8.82 1.31
CA PHE A 20 2.78 -8.36 2.69
C PHE A 20 2.76 -9.55 3.65
N SER A 21 1.89 -10.53 3.40
CA SER A 21 1.83 -11.74 4.22
C SER A 21 3.14 -12.54 4.16
N TYR A 22 3.81 -12.60 3.01
CA TYR A 22 5.11 -13.25 2.89
C TYR A 22 6.20 -12.57 3.73
N ALA A 23 6.32 -11.24 3.67
CA ALA A 23 7.26 -10.49 4.50
C ALA A 23 6.98 -10.69 5.99
N LYS A 24 5.71 -10.58 6.42
CA LYS A 24 5.28 -10.77 7.81
C LYS A 24 5.67 -12.16 8.33
N ASN A 25 5.37 -13.21 7.57
CA ASN A 25 5.66 -14.59 7.98
C ASN A 25 7.18 -14.86 8.07
N MET A 26 8.00 -14.14 7.31
CA MET A 26 9.46 -14.26 7.37
C MET A 26 10.09 -13.57 8.58
N LEU A 27 9.37 -12.72 9.32
CA LEU A 27 9.93 -11.99 10.48
C LEU A 27 10.50 -12.91 11.56
N THR A 28 9.91 -14.08 11.76
CA THR A 28 10.34 -15.05 12.79
C THR A 28 11.43 -16.01 12.29
N GLU A 29 11.52 -16.20 10.97
CA GLU A 29 12.43 -17.17 10.34
C GLU A 29 13.70 -16.52 9.78
N ASN A 30 13.55 -15.37 9.11
CA ASN A 30 14.61 -14.66 8.42
C ASN A 30 14.27 -13.16 8.28
N VAL A 31 14.64 -12.38 9.30
CA VAL A 31 14.40 -10.92 9.35
C VAL A 31 15.01 -10.19 8.16
N THR A 32 16.21 -10.56 7.72
CA THR A 32 16.84 -9.94 6.55
C THR A 32 15.99 -10.17 5.30
N LYS A 33 15.47 -11.39 5.11
CA LYS A 33 14.60 -11.68 3.97
C LYS A 33 13.25 -10.97 4.07
N ALA A 34 12.68 -10.89 5.28
CA ALA A 34 11.46 -10.13 5.53
C ALA A 34 11.65 -8.65 5.14
N GLN A 35 12.78 -8.06 5.52
CA GLN A 35 13.14 -6.69 5.17
C GLN A 35 13.27 -6.50 3.66
N GLU A 36 14.02 -7.37 2.96
CA GLU A 36 14.17 -7.28 1.49
C GLU A 36 12.81 -7.29 0.76
N VAL A 37 11.90 -8.16 1.19
CA VAL A 37 10.55 -8.27 0.60
C VAL A 37 9.74 -7.01 0.95
N PHE A 38 9.81 -6.55 2.19
CA PHE A 38 9.11 -5.34 2.62
C PHE A 38 9.62 -4.10 1.90
N ASP A 39 10.93 -3.94 1.69
CA ASP A 39 11.52 -2.82 0.95
C ASP A 39 11.02 -2.80 -0.50
N PHE A 40 10.94 -3.97 -1.15
CA PHE A 40 10.35 -4.09 -2.48
C PHE A 40 8.87 -3.67 -2.46
N LEU A 41 8.08 -4.20 -1.52
CA LEU A 41 6.67 -3.86 -1.39
C LEU A 41 6.42 -2.38 -1.06
N HIS A 42 7.25 -1.78 -0.22
CA HIS A 42 7.19 -0.38 0.14
C HIS A 42 7.35 0.51 -1.09
N ASN A 43 8.32 0.21 -1.96
CA ASN A 43 8.48 0.93 -3.21
C ASN A 43 7.24 0.79 -4.12
N GLU A 44 6.72 -0.43 -4.26
CA GLU A 44 5.50 -0.69 -5.04
C GLU A 44 4.27 0.06 -4.49
N LEU A 45 4.10 0.07 -3.17
CA LEU A 45 3.03 0.82 -2.50
C LEU A 45 3.20 2.34 -2.71
N ALA A 46 4.43 2.85 -2.67
CA ALA A 46 4.70 4.26 -2.91
C ALA A 46 4.29 4.68 -4.34
N PHE A 47 4.64 3.89 -5.36
CA PHE A 47 4.19 4.14 -6.74
C PHE A 47 2.68 4.05 -6.87
N PHE A 48 2.07 3.03 -6.29
CA PHE A 48 0.62 2.87 -6.31
C PHE A 48 -0.09 4.07 -5.67
N ILE A 49 0.34 4.52 -4.48
CA ILE A 49 -0.20 5.70 -3.81
C ILE A 49 -0.02 6.96 -4.66
N LEU A 50 1.11 7.10 -5.36
CA LEU A 50 1.34 8.23 -6.26
C LEU A 50 0.35 8.25 -7.43
N TRP A 51 0.01 7.11 -8.01
CA TRP A 51 -1.04 7.02 -9.03
C TRP A 51 -2.39 7.49 -8.48
N GLU A 52 -2.73 7.05 -7.28
CA GLU A 52 -3.98 7.47 -6.65
C GLU A 52 -3.99 8.98 -6.37
N GLU A 53 -2.96 9.50 -5.69
CA GLU A 53 -2.88 10.90 -5.28
C GLU A 53 -2.75 11.87 -6.46
N ARG A 54 -2.08 11.49 -7.55
CA ARG A 54 -1.79 12.41 -8.66
C ARG A 54 -2.64 12.21 -9.90
N VAL A 55 -3.28 11.06 -10.05
CA VAL A 55 -4.02 10.72 -11.28
C VAL A 55 -5.47 10.40 -10.97
N LEU A 56 -5.75 9.46 -10.07
CA LEU A 56 -7.13 9.01 -9.85
C LEU A 56 -7.95 9.97 -8.98
N LEU A 57 -7.43 10.38 -7.83
CA LEU A 57 -8.15 11.27 -6.90
C LEU A 57 -8.49 12.63 -7.52
N PRO A 58 -7.61 13.28 -8.30
CA PRO A 58 -7.96 14.52 -8.98
C PRO A 58 -9.20 14.43 -9.88
N LEU A 59 -9.55 13.26 -10.42
CA LEU A 59 -10.77 13.10 -11.22
C LEU A 59 -12.04 13.38 -10.41
N PHE A 60 -12.01 13.20 -9.09
CA PHE A 60 -13.15 13.42 -8.22
C PHE A 60 -13.23 14.87 -7.70
N ASP A 61 -12.14 15.64 -7.85
CA ASP A 61 -12.03 17.02 -7.39
C ASP A 61 -12.12 18.04 -8.55
N ASP A 62 -11.96 17.59 -9.81
CA ASP A 62 -12.08 18.43 -11.01
C ASP A 62 -13.55 18.58 -11.45
N LYS A 63 -14.04 19.82 -11.53
CA LYS A 63 -15.43 20.13 -11.92
C LYS A 63 -15.77 19.76 -13.35
N GLU A 64 -14.77 19.67 -14.23
CA GLU A 64 -14.97 19.27 -15.62
C GLU A 64 -14.99 17.74 -15.79
N SER A 65 -14.62 17.00 -14.75
CA SER A 65 -14.63 15.54 -14.76
C SER A 65 -16.04 14.98 -14.53
N PRO A 66 -16.43 13.90 -15.23
CA PRO A 66 -17.69 13.20 -14.97
C PRO A 66 -17.74 12.55 -13.58
N LEU A 67 -16.62 12.48 -12.88
CA LEU A 67 -16.46 11.90 -11.55
C LEU A 67 -16.55 12.92 -10.41
N PHE A 68 -16.71 14.20 -10.72
CA PHE A 68 -16.71 15.28 -9.72
C PHE A 68 -17.70 15.01 -8.57
N GLU A 69 -17.20 15.05 -7.32
CA GLU A 69 -17.96 14.81 -6.08
C GLU A 69 -18.69 13.45 -5.98
N THR A 70 -18.37 12.49 -6.85
CA THR A 70 -19.00 11.15 -6.81
C THR A 70 -18.41 10.21 -5.75
N TYR A 71 -17.27 10.57 -5.16
CA TYR A 71 -16.61 9.79 -4.11
C TYR A 71 -15.98 10.70 -3.04
N PRO A 72 -16.08 10.35 -1.74
CA PRO A 72 -15.46 11.13 -0.67
C PRO A 72 -13.94 10.91 -0.61
N THR A 73 -13.17 11.78 -1.26
CA THR A 73 -11.69 11.70 -1.33
C THR A 73 -11.01 12.01 0.01
N TYR A 74 -11.60 12.85 0.86
CA TYR A 74 -11.00 13.28 2.13
C TYR A 74 -10.66 12.12 3.08
N SER A 75 -11.56 11.15 3.27
CA SER A 75 -11.29 10.00 4.15
C SER A 75 -10.15 9.15 3.62
N LEU A 76 -10.05 9.01 2.29
CA LEU A 76 -8.99 8.22 1.66
C LEU A 76 -7.62 8.90 1.82
N HIS A 77 -7.55 10.23 1.75
CA HIS A 77 -6.31 10.95 2.06
C HIS A 77 -5.82 10.67 3.50
N LEU A 78 -6.72 10.69 4.49
CA LEU A 78 -6.36 10.40 5.88
C LEU A 78 -5.88 8.95 6.05
N GLU A 79 -6.56 8.01 5.40
CA GLU A 79 -6.20 6.59 5.39
C GLU A 79 -4.79 6.37 4.79
N VAL A 80 -4.48 7.05 3.67
CA VAL A 80 -3.15 7.02 3.06
C VAL A 80 -2.08 7.64 3.96
N GLN A 81 -2.37 8.71 4.69
CA GLN A 81 -1.43 9.24 5.68
C GLN A 81 -1.15 8.24 6.80
N HIS A 82 -2.17 7.50 7.24
CA HIS A 82 -2.00 6.46 8.24
C HIS A 82 -1.13 5.30 7.73
N ILE A 83 -1.32 4.87 6.47
CA ILE A 83 -0.43 3.90 5.80
C ILE A 83 1.03 4.39 5.85
N LYS A 84 1.29 5.65 5.46
CA LYS A 84 2.65 6.23 5.44
C LYS A 84 3.30 6.20 6.84
N ILE A 85 2.52 6.43 7.90
CA ILE A 85 2.98 6.35 9.29
C ILE A 85 3.34 4.91 9.68
N LEU A 86 2.47 3.94 9.38
CA LEU A 86 2.72 2.52 9.71
C LEU A 86 3.92 1.96 8.97
N ILE A 87 4.09 2.30 7.69
CA ILE A 87 5.27 1.93 6.90
C ILE A 87 6.55 2.49 7.55
N LYS A 88 6.52 3.73 8.03
CA LYS A 88 7.65 4.32 8.74
C LYS A 88 7.99 3.54 10.01
N TYR A 89 6.99 3.15 10.80
CA TYR A 89 7.22 2.33 12.00
C TYR A 89 7.79 0.96 11.67
N ILE A 90 7.35 0.33 10.56
CA ILE A 90 7.92 -0.93 10.11
C ILE A 90 9.40 -0.77 9.74
N ASN A 91 9.75 0.27 8.97
CA ASN A 91 11.14 0.57 8.60
C ASN A 91 12.01 0.80 9.83
N GLU A 92 11.52 1.58 10.80
CA GLU A 92 12.22 1.80 12.08
C GLU A 92 12.37 0.49 12.88
N GLY A 93 11.35 -0.36 12.88
CA GLY A 93 11.38 -1.69 13.49
C GLY A 93 12.46 -2.59 12.88
N PHE A 94 12.57 -2.64 11.55
CA PHE A 94 13.64 -3.37 10.87
C PHE A 94 15.02 -2.84 11.27
N LEU A 95 15.24 -1.52 11.31
CA LEU A 95 16.51 -0.95 11.75
C LEU A 95 16.88 -1.39 13.18
N GLN A 96 15.91 -1.41 14.10
CA GLN A 96 16.13 -1.85 15.48
C GLN A 96 16.45 -3.34 15.59
N LEU A 97 15.96 -4.18 14.68
CA LEU A 97 16.30 -5.61 14.65
C LEU A 97 17.69 -5.88 14.05
N THR A 98 18.21 -5.00 13.20
CA THR A 98 19.50 -5.20 12.52
C THR A 98 20.69 -4.67 13.34
N ILE A 99 20.47 -3.68 14.22
CA ILE A 99 21.50 -3.07 15.10
C ILE A 99 22.09 -4.01 16.19
N PRO A 100 21.35 -4.92 16.85
CA PRO A 100 21.84 -5.66 18.02
C PRO A 100 22.78 -6.86 17.74
N MET A 101 23.19 -7.11 16.48
CA MET A 101 24.03 -8.28 16.13
C MET A 101 25.47 -8.26 16.69
N GLN A 102 25.82 -7.38 17.63
CA GLN A 102 27.19 -7.22 18.17
C GLN A 102 27.39 -7.52 19.67
N ALA A 103 26.38 -7.96 20.42
CA ALA A 103 26.59 -8.35 21.83
C ALA A 103 25.95 -9.72 22.14
N ASN A 104 26.78 -10.70 22.51
CA ASN A 104 26.34 -12.03 22.96
C ASN A 104 25.89 -11.98 24.43
N SER A 105 24.58 -11.88 24.68
CA SER A 105 24.00 -12.18 26.00
C SER A 105 22.59 -12.77 25.87
N VAL A 106 22.20 -13.63 26.81
CA VAL A 106 20.86 -14.27 26.87
C VAL A 106 19.73 -13.23 26.96
N THR A 107 20.00 -12.06 27.53
CA THR A 107 19.09 -10.91 27.54
C THR A 107 18.74 -10.40 26.14
N ASN A 108 19.63 -10.53 25.15
CA ASN A 108 19.37 -10.10 23.77
C ASN A 108 18.38 -11.00 23.02
N LYS A 109 18.18 -12.26 23.45
CA LYS A 109 17.20 -13.14 22.78
C LYS A 109 15.77 -12.82 23.18
N LEU A 110 15.53 -12.51 24.46
CA LEU A 110 14.19 -12.17 24.95
C LEU A 110 13.73 -10.83 24.37
N THR A 111 14.60 -9.82 24.36
CA THR A 111 14.30 -8.51 23.76
C THR A 111 14.07 -8.59 22.25
N MET A 112 14.80 -9.46 21.54
CA MET A 112 14.59 -9.66 20.11
C MET A 112 13.21 -10.27 19.81
N SER A 113 12.75 -11.23 20.62
CA SER A 113 11.41 -11.82 20.48
C SER A 113 10.31 -10.77 20.67
N GLU A 114 10.43 -9.94 21.70
CA GLU A 114 9.48 -8.86 21.97
C GLU A 114 9.46 -7.80 20.87
N SER A 115 10.63 -7.45 20.31
CA SER A 115 10.72 -6.52 19.16
C SER A 115 10.09 -7.10 17.89
N VAL A 116 10.27 -8.40 17.63
CA VAL A 116 9.63 -9.09 16.50
C VAL A 116 8.11 -9.12 16.67
N GLU A 117 7.60 -9.46 17.86
CA GLU A 117 6.15 -9.45 18.15
C GLU A 117 5.55 -8.05 17.99
N THR A 118 6.25 -7.02 18.46
CA THR A 118 5.83 -5.62 18.26
C THR A 118 5.75 -5.28 16.78
N LEU A 119 6.77 -5.67 15.99
CA LEU A 119 6.78 -5.42 14.56
C LEU A 119 5.64 -6.17 13.84
N ILE A 120 5.37 -7.42 14.21
CA ILE A 120 4.23 -8.20 13.69
C ILE A 120 2.92 -7.46 13.95
N SER A 121 2.72 -6.89 15.15
CA SER A 121 1.51 -6.11 15.45
C SER A 121 1.33 -4.90 14.55
N VAL A 122 2.42 -4.21 14.19
CA VAL A 122 2.37 -3.08 13.24
C VAL A 122 2.07 -3.57 11.82
N PHE A 123 2.61 -4.73 11.43
CA PHE A 123 2.25 -5.39 10.17
C PHE A 123 0.74 -5.72 10.14
N ASP A 124 0.19 -6.32 11.20
CA ASP A 124 -1.23 -6.66 11.27
C ASP A 124 -2.14 -5.42 11.16
N GLU A 125 -1.75 -4.31 11.80
CA GLU A 125 -2.48 -3.05 11.69
C GLU A 125 -2.47 -2.51 10.24
N LEU A 126 -1.31 -2.51 9.59
CA LEU A 126 -1.19 -2.05 8.21
C LEU A 126 -1.93 -2.98 7.23
N GLU A 127 -1.87 -4.30 7.41
CA GLU A 127 -2.61 -5.27 6.61
C GLU A 127 -4.12 -5.04 6.73
N GLY A 128 -4.62 -4.86 7.96
CA GLY A 128 -6.04 -4.58 8.21
C GLY A 128 -6.50 -3.27 7.58
N LEU A 129 -5.68 -2.22 7.66
CA LEU A 129 -5.98 -0.93 7.03
C LEU A 129 -6.01 -1.04 5.50
N LEU A 130 -5.01 -1.67 4.88
CA LEU A 130 -4.96 -1.90 3.44
C LEU A 130 -6.16 -2.71 2.96
N GLN A 131 -6.53 -3.79 3.65
CA GLN A 131 -7.70 -4.59 3.31
C GLN A 131 -9.00 -3.76 3.33
N GLN A 132 -9.20 -2.94 4.36
CA GLN A 132 -10.39 -2.08 4.46
C GLN A 132 -10.45 -1.07 3.31
N ILE A 133 -9.32 -0.45 2.96
CA ILE A 133 -9.22 0.50 1.86
C ILE A 133 -9.47 -0.21 0.51
N ASN A 134 -8.88 -1.38 0.30
CA ASN A 134 -9.04 -2.15 -0.93
C ASN A 134 -10.50 -2.55 -1.14
N ILE A 135 -11.19 -3.03 -0.08
CA ILE A 135 -12.63 -3.34 -0.14
C ILE A 135 -13.44 -2.11 -0.55
N LYS A 136 -13.20 -0.95 0.06
CA LYS A 136 -13.90 0.29 -0.31
C LYS A 136 -13.64 0.66 -1.76
N LYS A 137 -12.40 0.54 -2.21
CA LYS A 137 -12.02 0.93 -3.58
C LYS A 137 -12.61 0.00 -4.62
N GLU A 138 -12.52 -1.30 -4.40
CA GLU A 138 -12.99 -2.31 -5.34
C GLU A 138 -14.52 -2.43 -5.37
N SER A 139 -15.20 -2.09 -4.28
CA SER A 139 -16.67 -2.12 -4.22
C SER A 139 -17.34 -0.84 -4.70
N LEU A 140 -16.63 0.30 -4.70
CA LEU A 140 -17.23 1.60 -5.00
C LEU A 140 -16.35 2.46 -5.90
N TYR A 141 -15.12 2.76 -5.49
CA TYR A 141 -14.24 3.71 -6.17
C TYR A 141 -13.94 3.33 -7.63
N PHE A 142 -13.38 2.14 -7.87
CA PHE A 142 -13.04 1.68 -9.22
C PHE A 142 -14.27 1.40 -10.09
N PRO A 143 -15.36 0.78 -9.57
CA PRO A 143 -16.60 0.66 -10.33
C PRO A 143 -17.16 1.99 -10.83
N ILE A 144 -17.13 3.04 -10.00
CA ILE A 144 -17.59 4.37 -10.43
C ILE A 144 -16.76 4.89 -11.63
N ILE A 145 -15.44 4.68 -11.61
CA ILE A 145 -14.56 5.05 -12.74
C ILE A 145 -14.90 4.22 -13.98
N ASP A 146 -15.07 2.92 -13.83
CA ASP A 146 -15.44 2.00 -14.92
C ASP A 146 -16.79 2.35 -15.58
N GLU A 147 -17.74 2.88 -14.79
CA GLU A 147 -19.07 3.27 -15.27
C GLU A 147 -19.08 4.66 -15.91
N ALA A 148 -18.29 5.60 -15.38
CA ALA A 148 -18.33 7.01 -15.80
C ALA A 148 -17.43 7.29 -17.03
N LEU A 149 -16.29 6.61 -17.15
CA LEU A 149 -15.30 6.91 -18.17
C LEU A 149 -15.48 6.08 -19.45
N THR A 150 -15.21 6.73 -20.58
CA THR A 150 -15.09 6.07 -21.88
C THR A 150 -13.79 5.25 -21.97
N LYS A 151 -13.69 4.39 -22.99
CA LYS A 151 -12.47 3.59 -23.20
C LYS A 151 -11.27 4.46 -23.53
N GLU A 152 -11.49 5.54 -24.26
CA GLU A 152 -10.48 6.52 -24.63
C GLU A 152 -9.94 7.23 -23.39
N GLU A 153 -10.81 7.70 -22.49
CA GLU A 153 -10.42 8.32 -21.22
C GLU A 153 -9.68 7.33 -20.30
N VAL A 154 -10.12 6.08 -20.23
CA VAL A 154 -9.41 5.02 -19.50
C VAL A 154 -8.02 4.75 -20.09
N ALA A 155 -7.87 4.79 -21.41
CA ALA A 155 -6.56 4.64 -22.03
C ALA A 155 -5.64 5.81 -21.69
N GLU A 156 -6.14 7.06 -21.74
CA GLU A 156 -5.40 8.25 -21.32
C GLU A 156 -5.00 8.21 -19.85
N LEU A 157 -5.85 7.64 -19.00
CA LEU A 157 -5.57 7.42 -17.58
C LEU A 157 -4.34 6.54 -17.38
N PHE A 158 -4.28 5.38 -18.05
CA PHE A 158 -3.14 4.48 -17.97
C PHE A 158 -1.85 5.11 -18.50
N VAL A 159 -1.95 5.89 -19.58
CA VAL A 159 -0.81 6.65 -20.11
C VAL A 159 -0.30 7.65 -19.07
N THR A 160 -1.20 8.37 -18.41
CA THR A 160 -0.87 9.38 -17.39
C THR A 160 -0.22 8.76 -16.15
N MET A 161 -0.71 7.59 -15.70
CA MET A 161 -0.10 6.82 -14.62
C MET A 161 1.35 6.46 -14.96
N THR A 162 1.59 5.94 -16.18
CA THR A 162 2.94 5.55 -16.64
C THR A 162 3.91 6.73 -16.66
N TYR A 163 3.47 7.92 -17.07
CA TYR A 163 4.32 9.12 -17.07
C TYR A 163 4.57 9.69 -15.67
N SER A 164 3.67 9.43 -14.72
CA SER A 164 3.83 9.85 -13.33
C SER A 164 4.96 9.07 -12.64
N ASP A 165 5.22 7.83 -13.08
CA ASP A 165 6.34 7.01 -12.60
C ASP A 165 7.70 7.54 -13.04
N ALA A 166 7.78 8.14 -14.22
CA ALA A 166 9.04 8.60 -14.81
C ALA A 166 9.58 9.92 -14.22
N LYS A 167 8.83 10.58 -13.32
CA LYS A 167 9.16 11.90 -12.74
C LYS A 167 9.56 11.87 -11.26
N ASN A 168 9.63 10.70 -10.63
CA ASN A 168 10.19 10.52 -9.28
C ASN A 168 11.53 9.79 -9.34
#